data_AF-A0A7C3LFN9-F1
#
_entry.id   AF-A0A7C3LFN9-F1
#
_cell.length_a   1.000
_cell.length_b   1.000
_cell.length_c   1.000
_cell.angle_alpha   90.00
_cell.angle_beta   90.00
_cell.angle_gamma   90.00
#
_symmetry.space_group_name_H-M   'P 1'
#
loop_
_entity.id
_entity.type
_entity.pdbx_description
1 polymer ?
#
loop_
_entity_poly.entity_id
_entity_poly.type
_entity_poly.pdbx_seq_one_letter_code
_entity_poly.pdbx_strand_id
1 'polypeptide(L)'
;RGGICFCVDLDPRWVIKLIKKGWMEHLKAYQEHVIDQAMTILSANHEIKCMFTTPKLLDALATRLEKEGSSLKKAGITGIFCGGTEMTSQWIRFAIEEFLGPDVYIAPTYGNTLMGLAASDMPKAEEGYKIAYYAPQPRAAIEVVDFDDYNKVVPYGASGRVRLTTLTRELFIPGFMERDEGEREMPSEKYPWDGISGVRPWRGVAAQTTVGVY
;
A
#
# COMPACT_ATOMS: atom_id res chain seq x y z
N ARG A 1 -2.33 -13.48 -16.42
CA ARG A 1 -0.93 -13.83 -16.77
C ARG A 1 -0.61 -15.13 -16.04
N GLY A 2 -0.31 -16.23 -16.73
CA GLY A 2 -0.16 -17.57 -16.16
C GLY A 2 1.20 -17.84 -15.48
N GLY A 3 1.69 -16.87 -14.70
CA GLY A 3 2.94 -17.03 -13.94
C GLY A 3 2.72 -17.80 -12.63
N ILE A 4 3.80 -18.39 -12.11
CA ILE A 4 3.80 -19.02 -10.78
C ILE A 4 3.81 -17.91 -9.71
N CYS A 5 2.98 -18.06 -8.69
CA CYS A 5 2.96 -17.17 -7.53
C CYS A 5 3.53 -17.92 -6.32
N PHE A 6 4.38 -17.24 -5.55
CA PHE A 6 4.91 -17.73 -4.28
C PHE A 6 4.33 -16.89 -3.15
N CYS A 7 4.00 -17.53 -2.04
CA CYS A 7 3.42 -16.88 -0.88
C CYS A 7 4.37 -16.95 0.32
N VAL A 8 4.30 -15.91 1.15
CA VAL A 8 4.94 -15.86 2.47
C VAL A 8 3.83 -15.78 3.49
N ASP A 9 3.92 -16.56 4.56
CA ASP A 9 2.90 -16.62 5.61
C ASP A 9 3.13 -15.52 6.65
N LEU A 10 2.18 -14.59 6.72
CA LEU A 10 2.13 -13.49 7.67
C LEU A 10 0.73 -13.43 8.30
N ASP A 11 0.64 -13.48 9.63
CA ASP A 11 -0.59 -13.25 10.37
C ASP A 11 -0.56 -11.86 11.04
N PRO A 12 -1.18 -10.83 10.43
CA PRO A 12 -1.21 -9.48 11.01
C PRO A 12 -1.98 -9.44 12.34
N ARG A 13 -2.86 -10.40 12.61
CA ARG A 13 -3.58 -10.49 13.90
C ARG A 13 -2.64 -10.89 15.02
N TRP A 14 -1.65 -11.75 14.73
CA TRP A 14 -0.62 -12.10 15.70
C TRP A 14 0.28 -10.91 15.99
N VAL A 15 0.67 -10.17 14.95
CA VAL A 15 1.43 -8.91 15.08
C VAL A 15 0.71 -7.92 16.01
N ILE A 16 -0.60 -7.70 15.83
CA ILE A 16 -1.39 -6.83 16.71
C ILE A 16 -1.37 -7.32 18.16
N LYS A 17 -1.46 -8.64 18.40
CA LYS A 17 -1.38 -9.21 19.76
C LYS A 17 -0.01 -8.96 20.40
N LEU A 18 1.08 -9.10 19.66
CA LEU A 18 2.45 -8.83 20.16
C LEU A 18 2.62 -7.37 20.57
N ILE A 19 2.14 -6.44 19.74
CA ILE A 19 2.19 -5.00 20.02
C ILE A 19 1.37 -4.67 21.27
N LYS A 20 0.13 -5.15 21.36
CA LYS A 20 -0.74 -4.92 22.52
C LYS A 20 -0.16 -5.47 23.82
N LYS A 21 0.69 -6.50 23.75
CA LYS A 21 1.39 -7.09 24.89
C LYS A 21 2.73 -6.41 25.19
N GLY A 22 3.20 -5.50 24.34
CA GLY A 22 4.53 -4.89 24.44
C GLY A 22 5.68 -5.87 24.17
N TRP A 23 5.41 -7.00 23.51
CA TRP A 23 6.38 -8.08 23.26
C TRP A 23 7.22 -7.77 22.01
N MET A 24 8.02 -6.70 22.08
CA MET A 24 8.75 -6.16 20.93
C MET A 24 9.85 -7.10 20.41
N GLU A 25 10.49 -7.88 21.28
CA GLU A 25 11.47 -8.89 20.86
C GLU A 25 10.82 -9.98 20.01
N HIS A 26 9.64 -10.47 20.43
CA HIS A 26 8.87 -11.44 19.64
C HIS A 26 8.34 -10.84 18.34
N LEU A 27 7.98 -9.55 18.33
CA LEU A 27 7.58 -8.87 17.10
C LEU A 27 8.73 -8.83 16.09
N LYS A 28 9.94 -8.49 16.55
CA LYS A 28 11.14 -8.48 15.72
C LYS A 28 11.50 -9.88 15.22
N ALA A 29 11.49 -10.89 16.09
CA ALA A 29 11.73 -12.28 15.70
C ALA A 29 10.69 -12.78 14.68
N TYR A 30 9.43 -12.35 14.81
CA TYR A 30 8.39 -12.69 13.83
C TYR A 30 8.62 -12.01 12.48
N GLN A 31 9.03 -10.74 12.46
CA GLN A 31 9.43 -10.07 11.23
C GLN A 31 10.62 -10.78 10.58
N GLU A 32 11.66 -11.11 11.33
CA GLU A 32 12.83 -11.84 10.82
C GLU A 32 12.42 -13.19 10.21
N HIS A 33 11.53 -13.94 10.88
CA HIS A 33 10.99 -15.19 10.35
C HIS A 33 10.26 -15.02 9.00
N VAL A 34 9.46 -13.96 8.83
CA VAL A 34 8.78 -13.65 7.57
C VAL A 34 9.79 -13.32 6.46
N ILE A 35 10.86 -12.59 6.80
CA ILE A 35 11.94 -12.29 5.86
C ILE A 35 12.72 -13.56 5.49
N ASP A 36 12.97 -14.49 6.41
CA ASP A 36 13.64 -15.75 6.12
C ASP A 36 12.84 -16.62 5.12
N GLN A 37 11.50 -16.62 5.22
CA GLN A 37 10.64 -17.26 4.22
C GLN A 37 10.84 -16.63 2.83
N ALA A 38 10.84 -15.29 2.74
CA ALA A 38 11.06 -14.58 1.49
C ALA A 38 12.46 -14.85 0.91
N MET A 39 13.50 -14.85 1.75
CA MET A 39 14.88 -15.15 1.34
C MET A 39 15.04 -16.57 0.83
N THR A 40 14.34 -17.55 1.43
CA THR A 40 14.31 -18.94 0.96
C THR A 40 13.76 -19.02 -0.46
N ILE A 41 12.65 -18.31 -0.73
CA ILE A 41 12.03 -18.27 -2.07
C ILE A 41 12.94 -17.57 -3.09
N LEU A 42 13.52 -16.41 -2.73
CA LEU A 42 14.42 -15.66 -3.62
C LEU A 42 15.71 -16.43 -3.93
N SER A 43 16.18 -17.26 -3.01
CA SER A 43 17.38 -18.09 -3.19
C SER A 43 17.13 -19.38 -3.98
N ALA A 44 15.88 -19.77 -4.21
CA ALA A 44 15.50 -21.02 -4.87
C ALA A 44 15.64 -21.00 -6.42
N ASN A 45 16.37 -20.03 -6.97
CA ASN A 45 16.64 -19.87 -8.41
C ASN A 45 15.36 -19.79 -9.28
N HIS A 46 14.32 -19.15 -8.74
CA HIS A 46 13.11 -18.81 -9.48
C HIS A 46 13.25 -17.43 -10.15
N GLU A 47 12.61 -17.25 -11.31
CA GLU A 47 12.57 -15.96 -11.99
C GLU A 47 11.44 -15.07 -11.44
N ILE A 48 11.66 -14.49 -10.26
CA ILE A 48 10.69 -13.62 -9.59
C ILE A 48 10.95 -12.18 -10.01
N LYS A 49 9.99 -11.57 -10.72
CA LYS A 49 10.09 -10.19 -11.22
C LYS A 49 9.31 -9.17 -10.42
N CYS A 50 8.25 -9.61 -9.74
CA CYS A 50 7.35 -8.73 -9.02
C CYS A 50 7.04 -9.27 -7.63
N MET A 51 6.85 -8.37 -6.68
CA MET A 51 6.43 -8.73 -5.32
C MET A 51 5.33 -7.79 -4.81
N PHE A 52 4.53 -8.33 -3.88
CA PHE A 52 3.60 -7.56 -3.05
C PHE A 52 4.14 -7.55 -1.63
N THR A 53 4.23 -6.38 -1.03
CA THR A 53 4.77 -6.21 0.33
C THR A 53 4.19 -4.97 0.99
N THR A 54 4.62 -4.69 2.20
CA THR A 54 4.32 -3.47 2.95
C THR A 54 5.61 -2.72 3.28
N PRO A 55 5.53 -1.46 3.74
CA PRO A 55 6.71 -0.65 4.02
C PRO A 55 7.73 -1.31 4.95
N LYS A 56 7.26 -1.81 6.11
CA LYS A 56 8.14 -2.41 7.13
C LYS A 56 8.82 -3.69 6.66
N LEU A 57 8.12 -4.49 5.84
CA LEU A 57 8.70 -5.71 5.28
C LEU A 57 9.63 -5.41 4.11
N LEU A 58 9.35 -4.37 3.32
CA LEU A 58 10.25 -3.90 2.27
C LEU A 58 11.56 -3.41 2.87
N ASP A 59 11.50 -2.57 3.92
CA ASP A 59 12.69 -2.06 4.62
C ASP A 59 13.54 -3.21 5.17
N ALA A 60 12.90 -4.18 5.82
CA ALA A 60 13.57 -5.33 6.40
C ALA A 60 14.21 -6.23 5.32
N LEU A 61 13.50 -6.49 4.21
CA LEU A 61 14.01 -7.29 3.10
C LEU A 61 15.17 -6.61 2.39
N ALA A 62 15.03 -5.31 2.07
CA ALA A 62 16.08 -4.54 1.41
C ALA A 62 17.35 -4.48 2.27
N THR A 63 17.20 -4.21 3.57
CA THR A 63 18.31 -4.22 4.53
C THR A 63 18.96 -5.60 4.64
N ARG A 64 18.16 -6.69 4.63
CA ARG A 64 18.67 -8.06 4.68
C ARG A 64 19.49 -8.39 3.42
N LEU A 65 19.00 -8.02 2.24
CA LEU A 65 19.69 -8.21 0.97
C LEU A 65 20.99 -7.42 0.92
N GLU A 66 20.98 -6.16 1.36
CA GLU A 66 22.18 -5.31 1.42
C GLU A 66 23.26 -5.93 2.33
N LYS A 67 22.88 -6.42 3.51
CA LYS A 67 23.80 -7.11 4.43
C LYS A 67 24.44 -8.37 3.83
N GLU A 68 23.76 -9.03 2.89
CA GLU A 68 24.29 -10.17 2.13
C GLU A 68 25.00 -9.77 0.82
N GLY A 69 25.24 -8.48 0.58
CA GLY A 69 25.91 -7.98 -0.63
C GLY A 69 25.03 -7.99 -1.89
N SER A 70 23.72 -8.19 -1.72
CA SER A 70 22.70 -8.21 -2.77
C SER A 70 21.87 -6.92 -2.78
N SER A 71 20.82 -6.89 -3.60
CA SER A 71 19.80 -5.84 -3.65
C SER A 71 18.52 -6.40 -4.26
N LEU A 72 17.40 -5.68 -4.16
CA LEU A 72 16.14 -6.08 -4.80
C LEU A 72 16.32 -6.31 -6.31
N LYS A 73 17.03 -5.41 -6.99
CA LYS A 73 17.39 -5.54 -8.41
C LYS A 73 18.23 -6.80 -8.68
N LYS A 74 19.28 -7.05 -7.88
CA LYS A 74 20.13 -8.24 -8.04
C LYS A 74 19.38 -9.55 -7.78
N ALA A 75 18.37 -9.51 -6.91
CA ALA A 75 17.44 -10.61 -6.66
C ALA A 75 16.40 -10.80 -7.80
N GLY A 76 16.43 -9.97 -8.84
CA GLY A 76 15.58 -10.09 -10.03
C GLY A 76 14.28 -9.26 -9.96
N ILE A 77 14.02 -8.57 -8.86
CA ILE A 77 12.82 -7.74 -8.69
C ILE A 77 12.92 -6.49 -9.56
N THR A 78 11.83 -6.23 -10.29
CA THR A 78 11.68 -5.08 -11.20
C THR A 78 10.42 -4.27 -10.91
N GLY A 79 9.47 -4.85 -10.16
CA GLY A 79 8.21 -4.20 -9.81
C GLY A 79 7.74 -4.57 -8.41
N ILE A 80 7.31 -3.58 -7.64
CA ILE A 80 6.81 -3.76 -6.27
C ILE A 80 5.45 -3.11 -6.16
N PHE A 81 4.46 -3.86 -5.71
CA PHE A 81 3.24 -3.31 -5.16
C PHE A 81 3.41 -3.19 -3.65
N CYS A 82 3.43 -1.96 -3.15
CA CYS A 82 3.58 -1.69 -1.73
C CYS A 82 2.22 -1.30 -1.17
N GLY A 83 1.63 -2.14 -0.32
CA GLY A 83 0.33 -1.92 0.30
C GLY A 83 0.45 -1.38 1.71
N GLY A 84 -0.53 -0.58 2.12
CA GLY A 84 -0.68 -0.11 3.49
C GLY A 84 -0.83 1.40 3.62
N THR A 85 -1.40 1.85 4.73
CA THR A 85 -1.69 3.26 4.99
C THR A 85 -0.56 4.01 5.72
N GLU A 86 0.59 3.37 5.94
CA GLU A 86 1.74 3.95 6.65
C GLU A 86 2.79 4.57 5.70
N MET A 87 2.51 4.67 4.40
CA MET A 87 3.44 5.23 3.42
C MET A 87 3.39 6.77 3.43
N THR A 88 4.44 7.39 3.95
CA THR A 88 4.66 8.84 3.86
C THR A 88 5.50 9.20 2.63
N SER A 89 5.42 10.46 2.18
CA SER A 89 6.29 10.97 1.10
C SER A 89 7.78 10.82 1.43
N GLN A 90 8.15 10.97 2.71
CA GLN A 90 9.53 10.77 3.15
C GLN A 90 9.96 9.30 3.05
N TRP A 91 9.10 8.37 3.47
CA TRP A 91 9.42 6.96 3.40
C TRP A 91 9.56 6.50 1.95
N ILE A 92 8.60 6.85 1.07
CA ILE A 92 8.67 6.41 -0.33
C ILE A 92 9.85 7.03 -1.07
N ARG A 93 10.21 8.28 -0.75
CA ARG A 93 11.44 8.89 -1.23
C ARG A 93 12.65 8.04 -0.86
N PHE A 94 12.81 7.72 0.43
CA PHE A 94 13.93 6.93 0.90
C PHE A 94 13.96 5.54 0.24
N ALA A 95 12.82 4.86 0.15
CA ALA A 95 12.74 3.55 -0.51
C ALA A 95 13.18 3.63 -1.99
N ILE A 96 12.75 4.66 -2.73
CA ILE A 96 13.14 4.86 -4.13
C ILE A 96 14.64 5.18 -4.25
N GLU A 97 15.12 6.16 -3.48
CA GLU A 97 16.50 6.67 -3.57
C GLU A 97 17.53 5.64 -3.07
N GLU A 98 17.22 4.90 -2.00
CA GLU A 98 18.21 4.07 -1.30
C GLU A 98 18.05 2.57 -1.56
N PHE A 99 16.83 2.04 -1.66
CA PHE A 99 16.60 0.58 -1.79
C PHE A 99 16.35 0.10 -3.22
N LEU A 100 15.65 0.91 -4.02
CA LEU A 100 15.16 0.50 -5.33
C LEU A 100 16.10 0.94 -6.46
N GLY A 101 16.59 2.18 -6.38
CA GLY A 101 17.31 2.81 -7.48
C GLY A 101 16.43 3.00 -8.72
N PRO A 102 17.02 3.29 -9.89
CA PRO A 102 16.28 3.64 -11.10
C PRO A 102 15.60 2.46 -11.80
N ASP A 103 15.94 1.22 -11.43
CA ASP A 103 15.55 0.03 -12.19
C ASP A 103 14.37 -0.75 -11.59
N VAL A 104 13.93 -0.40 -10.38
CA VAL A 104 12.84 -1.09 -9.70
C VAL A 104 11.67 -0.14 -9.55
N TYR A 105 10.57 -0.46 -10.24
CA TYR A 105 9.33 0.31 -10.15
C TYR A 105 8.59 -0.03 -8.85
N ILE A 106 8.09 0.99 -8.16
CA ILE A 106 7.20 0.81 -7.00
C ILE A 106 5.86 1.50 -7.26
N ALA A 107 4.78 0.75 -7.07
CA ALA A 107 3.41 1.24 -7.02
C ALA A 107 2.90 1.15 -5.59
N PRO A 108 2.85 2.28 -4.85
CA PRO A 108 2.04 2.36 -3.66
C PRO A 108 0.59 1.97 -3.99
N THR A 109 -0.04 1.21 -3.10
CA THR A 109 -1.41 0.73 -3.28
C THR A 109 -2.24 0.96 -2.04
N TYR A 110 -3.44 1.47 -2.26
CA TYR A 110 -4.53 1.54 -1.30
C TYR A 110 -5.59 0.55 -1.73
N GLY A 111 -6.07 -0.30 -0.81
CA GLY A 111 -6.95 -1.39 -1.20
C GLY A 111 -7.80 -1.93 -0.08
N ASN A 112 -8.94 -2.48 -0.46
CA ASN A 112 -9.81 -3.25 0.41
C ASN A 112 -10.56 -4.30 -0.41
N THR A 113 -11.30 -5.18 0.27
CA THR A 113 -11.99 -6.31 -0.38
C THR A 113 -13.04 -5.88 -1.41
N LEU A 114 -13.67 -4.72 -1.23
CA LEU A 114 -14.73 -4.23 -2.13
C LEU A 114 -14.13 -3.61 -3.39
N MET A 115 -13.08 -2.79 -3.23
CA MET A 115 -12.43 -2.08 -4.34
C MET A 115 -11.44 -2.94 -5.13
N GLY A 116 -10.72 -3.84 -4.46
CA GLY A 116 -9.44 -4.36 -4.96
C GLY A 116 -8.30 -3.40 -4.64
N LEU A 117 -7.49 -3.03 -5.63
CA LEU A 117 -6.32 -2.17 -5.47
C LEU A 117 -6.46 -0.88 -6.28
N ALA A 118 -6.46 0.26 -5.59
CA ALA A 118 -6.17 1.56 -6.16
C ALA A 118 -4.66 1.75 -6.17
N ALA A 119 -4.08 1.87 -7.37
CA ALA A 119 -2.65 2.06 -7.53
C ALA A 119 -2.30 3.54 -7.63
N SER A 120 -1.14 3.89 -7.11
CA SER A 120 -0.44 5.13 -7.44
C SER A 120 0.50 4.87 -8.62
N ASP A 121 0.74 5.90 -9.44
CA ASP A 121 1.97 5.91 -10.22
C ASP A 121 3.17 6.04 -9.28
N MET A 122 4.36 5.72 -9.81
CA MET A 122 5.59 5.81 -9.03
C MET A 122 5.83 7.27 -8.65
N PRO A 123 5.87 7.60 -7.34
CA PRO A 123 6.03 8.99 -6.89
C PRO A 123 7.32 9.61 -7.39
N LYS A 124 7.26 10.87 -7.81
CA LYS A 124 8.39 11.60 -8.41
C LYS A 124 8.89 12.72 -7.50
N ALA A 125 10.18 13.03 -7.62
CA ALA A 125 10.80 14.15 -6.89
C ALA A 125 10.15 15.50 -7.20
N GLU A 126 9.75 15.73 -8.46
CA GLU A 126 9.08 16.95 -8.94
C GLU A 126 7.74 17.21 -8.23
N GLU A 127 7.08 16.15 -7.78
CA GLU A 127 5.79 16.18 -7.07
C GLU A 127 5.97 16.03 -5.55
N GLY A 128 7.20 16.18 -5.05
CA GLY A 128 7.52 16.01 -3.63
C GLY A 128 7.26 14.60 -3.12
N TYR A 129 7.37 13.58 -3.99
CA TYR A 129 7.05 12.19 -3.68
C TYR A 129 5.63 12.00 -3.14
N LYS A 130 4.67 12.81 -3.60
CA LYS A 130 3.26 12.66 -3.26
C LYS A 130 2.73 11.32 -3.77
N ILE A 131 1.96 10.64 -2.92
CA ILE A 131 1.30 9.38 -3.27
C ILE A 131 -0.18 9.65 -3.47
N ALA A 132 -0.65 9.47 -4.71
CA ALA A 132 -2.06 9.61 -5.07
C ALA A 132 -2.57 8.27 -5.62
N TYR A 133 -3.60 7.72 -5.00
CA TYR A 133 -4.19 6.44 -5.36
C TYR A 133 -5.41 6.65 -6.26
N TYR A 134 -5.49 5.87 -7.33
CA TYR A 134 -6.59 5.95 -8.30
C TYR A 134 -7.34 4.62 -8.33
N ALA A 135 -8.64 4.67 -8.01
CA ALA A 135 -9.49 3.48 -7.99
C ALA A 135 -9.56 2.84 -9.38
N PRO A 136 -9.64 1.49 -9.48
CA PRO A 136 -9.66 0.80 -10.76
C PRO A 136 -11.02 0.93 -11.45
N GLN A 137 -11.29 2.08 -12.07
CA GLN A 137 -12.53 2.27 -12.84
C GLN A 137 -12.54 1.39 -14.11
N PRO A 138 -13.73 0.87 -14.51
CA PRO A 138 -15.05 1.08 -13.92
C PRO A 138 -15.40 0.09 -12.79
N ARG A 139 -14.48 -0.81 -12.40
CA ARG A 139 -14.74 -1.82 -11.36
C ARG A 139 -15.06 -1.18 -10.01
N ALA A 140 -14.35 -0.11 -9.66
CA ALA A 140 -14.58 0.64 -8.45
C ALA A 140 -14.28 2.13 -8.67
N ALA A 141 -15.04 3.00 -8.02
CA ALA A 141 -14.87 4.44 -8.04
C ALA A 141 -14.81 4.97 -6.60
N ILE A 142 -13.86 5.87 -6.33
CA ILE A 142 -13.76 6.60 -5.08
C ILE A 142 -14.20 8.04 -5.31
N GLU A 143 -14.96 8.57 -4.37
CA GLU A 143 -15.19 10.00 -4.21
C GLU A 143 -14.75 10.42 -2.80
N VAL A 144 -14.25 11.64 -2.68
CA VAL A 144 -13.96 12.26 -1.39
C VAL A 144 -15.09 13.24 -1.09
N VAL A 145 -15.90 12.93 -0.09
CA VAL A 145 -17.09 13.71 0.26
C VAL A 145 -16.92 14.44 1.58
N ASP A 146 -17.71 15.51 1.76
CA ASP A 146 -17.72 16.31 2.98
C ASP A 146 -17.97 15.43 4.22
N PHE A 147 -17.43 15.83 5.38
CA PHE A 147 -17.53 15.03 6.61
C PHE A 147 -18.94 14.98 7.19
N ASP A 148 -19.75 16.01 6.92
CA ASP A 148 -21.09 16.17 7.47
C ASP A 148 -22.16 15.99 6.38
N ASP A 149 -21.88 16.38 5.13
CA ASP A 149 -22.78 16.18 3.98
C ASP A 149 -22.21 15.24 2.92
N TYR A 150 -22.56 13.95 3.02
CA TYR A 150 -22.07 12.91 2.10
C TYR A 150 -22.55 13.05 0.64
N ASN A 151 -23.46 13.99 0.34
CA ASN A 151 -23.85 14.28 -1.04
C ASN A 151 -22.93 15.29 -1.73
N LYS A 152 -22.04 15.94 -0.96
CA LYS A 152 -21.15 16.98 -1.45
C LYS A 152 -19.73 16.44 -1.63
N VAL A 153 -19.27 16.36 -2.88
CA VAL A 153 -17.86 16.10 -3.18
C VAL A 153 -17.03 17.33 -2.81
N VAL A 154 -15.92 17.13 -2.09
CA VAL A 154 -15.04 18.24 -1.67
C VAL A 154 -14.23 18.78 -2.87
N PRO A 155 -13.76 20.04 -2.88
CA PRO A 155 -12.88 20.53 -3.94
C PRO A 155 -11.52 19.79 -3.94
N TYR A 156 -10.78 19.87 -5.04
CA TYR A 156 -9.42 19.31 -5.11
C TYR A 156 -8.52 19.90 -4.02
N GLY A 157 -7.69 19.06 -3.42
CA GLY A 157 -6.82 19.39 -2.29
C GLY A 157 -7.52 19.48 -0.94
N ALA A 158 -8.86 19.42 -0.88
CA ALA A 158 -9.58 19.37 0.38
C ALA A 158 -9.69 17.93 0.91
N SER A 159 -9.68 17.82 2.25
CA SER A 159 -9.91 16.55 2.95
C SER A 159 -11.40 16.24 3.08
N GLY A 160 -11.74 14.96 2.97
CA GLY A 160 -13.08 14.45 3.19
C GLY A 160 -13.08 12.95 3.51
N ARG A 161 -14.26 12.38 3.72
CA ARG A 161 -14.42 10.94 3.93
C ARG A 161 -14.47 10.21 2.60
N VAL A 162 -13.90 9.01 2.56
CA VAL A 162 -13.89 8.17 1.35
C VAL A 162 -15.26 7.51 1.16
N ARG A 163 -15.84 7.71 -0.02
CA ARG A 163 -17.05 7.04 -0.50
C ARG A 163 -16.68 6.12 -1.66
N LEU A 164 -16.90 4.82 -1.49
CA LEU A 164 -16.58 3.80 -2.47
C LEU A 164 -17.86 3.32 -3.19
N THR A 165 -17.81 3.28 -4.51
CA THR A 165 -18.79 2.54 -5.32
C THR A 165 -18.09 1.35 -5.97
N THR A 166 -18.62 0.14 -5.77
CA THR A 166 -18.13 -1.09 -6.41
C THR A 166 -19.12 -1.55 -7.47
N LEU A 167 -18.63 -1.86 -8.67
CA LEU A 167 -19.40 -2.37 -9.79
C LEU A 167 -18.62 -3.49 -10.51
N THR A 168 -18.95 -4.74 -10.18
CA THR A 168 -18.47 -5.94 -10.90
C THR A 168 -19.64 -6.63 -11.60
N ARG A 169 -19.39 -7.71 -12.34
CA ARG A 169 -20.47 -8.50 -12.95
C ARG A 169 -21.39 -9.15 -11.91
N GLU A 170 -20.84 -9.43 -10.74
CA GLU A 170 -21.46 -10.18 -9.65
C GLU A 170 -22.00 -9.28 -8.52
N LEU A 171 -21.53 -8.04 -8.42
CA LEU A 171 -21.77 -7.18 -7.25
C LEU A 171 -21.89 -5.70 -7.62
N PHE A 172 -22.92 -5.04 -7.08
CA PHE A 172 -23.06 -3.59 -7.12
C PHE A 172 -23.30 -3.06 -5.70
N ILE A 173 -22.41 -2.17 -5.23
CA ILE A 173 -22.54 -1.47 -3.95
C ILE A 173 -22.31 0.02 -4.21
N PRO A 174 -23.37 0.84 -4.28
CA PRO A 174 -23.23 2.28 -4.46
C PRO A 174 -22.94 2.98 -3.13
N GLY A 175 -21.95 3.88 -3.13
CA GLY A 175 -21.76 4.86 -2.06
C GLY A 175 -21.46 4.29 -0.67
N PHE A 176 -20.73 3.17 -0.59
CA PHE A 176 -20.26 2.62 0.69
C PHE A 176 -19.29 3.60 1.37
N MET A 177 -19.60 3.99 2.60
CA MET A 177 -18.76 4.91 3.37
C MET A 177 -17.61 4.14 4.02
N GLU A 178 -16.41 4.33 3.51
CA GLU A 178 -15.20 3.69 4.01
C GLU A 178 -14.85 4.17 5.42
N ARG A 179 -13.92 3.45 6.06
CA ARG A 179 -13.35 3.82 7.37
C ARG A 179 -12.11 4.70 7.25
N ASP A 180 -11.89 5.25 6.07
CA ASP A 180 -10.75 6.10 5.75
C ASP A 180 -11.22 7.52 5.35
N GLU A 181 -10.33 8.48 5.55
CA GLU A 181 -10.40 9.84 5.02
C GLU A 181 -9.13 10.15 4.22
N GLY A 182 -9.19 11.16 3.36
CA GLY A 182 -8.04 11.60 2.57
C GLY A 182 -8.34 12.88 1.81
N GLU A 183 -7.39 13.30 1.00
CA GLU A 183 -7.45 14.52 0.18
C GLU A 183 -7.83 14.17 -1.26
N ARG A 184 -8.75 14.93 -1.85
CA ARG A 184 -9.16 14.73 -3.24
C ARG A 184 -8.06 15.17 -4.19
N GLU A 185 -7.62 14.28 -5.07
CA GLU A 185 -6.58 14.55 -6.07
C GLU A 185 -7.15 14.72 -7.47
N MET A 186 -6.46 15.53 -8.26
CA MET A 186 -6.76 15.69 -9.68
C MET A 186 -6.47 14.40 -10.46
N PRO A 187 -7.11 14.19 -11.62
CA PRO A 187 -6.73 13.15 -12.57
C PRO A 187 -5.26 13.22 -12.98
N SER A 188 -4.69 12.07 -13.33
CA SER A 188 -3.37 11.98 -13.97
C SER A 188 -3.50 11.58 -15.45
N GLU A 189 -2.40 11.65 -16.20
CA GLU A 189 -2.36 11.21 -17.60
C GLU A 189 -2.79 9.73 -17.74
N LYS A 190 -2.38 8.89 -16.79
CA LYS A 190 -2.70 7.46 -16.78
C LYS A 190 -4.09 7.17 -16.21
N TYR A 191 -4.55 7.98 -15.27
CA TYR A 191 -5.83 7.81 -14.58
C TYR A 191 -6.69 9.06 -14.81
N PRO A 192 -7.53 9.10 -15.85
CA PRO A 192 -8.33 10.27 -16.24
C PRO A 192 -9.55 10.52 -15.32
N TRP A 193 -9.45 10.15 -14.05
CA TRP A 193 -10.44 10.35 -13.00
C TRP A 193 -9.76 10.71 -11.68
N ASP A 194 -10.55 11.21 -10.74
CA ASP A 194 -10.06 11.71 -9.46
C ASP A 194 -9.30 10.63 -8.66
N GLY A 195 -8.24 11.07 -8.00
CA GLY A 195 -7.48 10.26 -7.06
C GLY A 195 -7.75 10.65 -5.61
N ILE A 196 -7.06 9.96 -4.71
CA ILE A 196 -7.02 10.29 -3.29
C ILE A 196 -5.60 10.18 -2.74
N SER A 197 -5.20 11.12 -1.90
CA SER A 197 -3.92 11.09 -1.18
C SER A 197 -4.12 11.20 0.33
N GLY A 198 -3.04 11.00 1.10
CA GLY A 198 -3.06 11.17 2.55
C GLY A 198 -4.04 10.26 3.28
N VAL A 199 -4.31 9.08 2.70
CA VAL A 199 -5.28 8.10 3.21
C VAL A 199 -4.92 7.68 4.62
N ARG A 200 -5.88 7.82 5.54
CA ARG A 200 -5.71 7.55 6.97
C ARG A 200 -7.05 7.15 7.59
N PRO A 201 -7.04 6.48 8.76
CA PRO A 201 -8.28 6.15 9.45
C PRO A 201 -9.16 7.38 9.66
N TRP A 202 -10.45 7.25 9.37
CA TRP A 202 -11.42 8.31 9.50
C TRP A 202 -11.53 8.77 10.96
N ARG A 203 -11.46 10.09 11.16
CA ARG A 203 -11.45 10.72 12.50
C ARG A 203 -12.64 10.33 13.38
N GLY A 204 -13.79 10.01 12.80
CA GLY A 204 -14.99 9.59 13.54
C GLY A 204 -14.86 8.23 14.23
N VAL A 205 -13.89 7.39 13.82
CA VAL A 205 -13.65 6.03 14.36
C VAL A 205 -12.28 5.91 15.05
N ALA A 206 -11.37 6.87 14.82
CA ALA A 206 -9.97 6.81 15.25
C ALA A 206 -9.73 6.65 16.77
N ALA A 207 -10.75 6.88 17.61
CA ALA A 207 -10.65 6.70 19.06
C ALA A 207 -10.47 5.22 19.54
N GLN A 208 -10.62 4.20 18.67
CA GLN A 208 -10.70 2.80 19.13
C GLN A 208 -9.80 1.77 18.44
N THR A 209 -9.01 2.13 17.41
CA THR A 209 -8.28 1.11 16.61
C THR A 209 -6.77 1.25 16.68
N THR A 210 -6.10 0.24 17.22
CA THR A 210 -4.69 -0.04 16.94
C THR A 210 -4.58 -0.33 15.44
N VAL A 211 -3.99 0.60 14.69
CA VAL A 211 -3.66 0.40 13.27
C VAL A 211 -2.55 -0.64 13.22
N GLY A 212 -2.90 -1.86 12.83
CA GLY A 212 -1.94 -2.92 12.53
C GLY A 212 -1.82 -3.01 11.02
N VAL A 213 -1.03 -2.12 10.41
CA VAL A 213 -0.71 -2.23 8.98
C VAL A 213 0.73 -2.71 8.90
N TYR A 214 0.87 -3.95 8.41
CA TYR A 214 2.10 -4.71 8.27
C TYR A 214 2.01 -5.59 7.06
#